data_AF-A0A972CDX2-F1
#
_entry.id   AF-A0A972CDX2-F1
#
_cell.length_a   1.000
_cell.length_b   1.000
_cell.length_c   1.000
_cell.angle_alpha   90.00
_cell.angle_beta   90.00
_cell.angle_gamma   90.00
#
_symmetry.space_group_name_H-M   'P 1'
#
loop_
_entity.id
_entity.type
_entity.pdbx_description
1 polymer ?
#
loop_
_entity_poly.entity_id
_entity_poly.type
_entity_poly.pdbx_seq_one_letter_code
_entity_poly.pdbx_strand_id
1 'polypeptide(L)'
;MSKAVAGDINGDGMYTVEDQYGMTWIVDVPEGLINAAGIRYGTLDSSGHLQITYDTEQAISTMQRVYDFISNTQLYFNVHMRSAQPFIDEVGMFASGRVLCSIAGVYYAPQFREMEDNFGIIPLPKLDSSQDNYYSPLFSNIIPILIVPKTNSEFEETGAVLTMMAYLGRRDMYPALYDNLLQGKITRDENSNAMLDLLFENTFYDPGIIFFNLVKDSIRNIYMNFSGEFVSTLTKTQKATQKVISDLEEIMMENN
;
A
#
# COMPACT_ATOMS: atom_id res chain seq x y z
N MET A 1 21.00 -6.00 -4.36
CA MET A 1 20.62 -5.91 -5.78
C MET A 1 20.57 -4.46 -6.25
N SER A 2 19.83 -3.56 -5.58
CA SER A 2 19.74 -2.13 -5.96
C SER A 2 21.08 -1.44 -6.25
N LYS A 3 22.09 -1.60 -5.38
CA LYS A 3 23.43 -1.03 -5.58
C LYS A 3 24.17 -1.54 -6.82
N ALA A 4 23.81 -2.71 -7.34
CA ALA A 4 24.46 -3.31 -8.50
C ALA A 4 23.88 -2.80 -9.83
N VAL A 5 22.69 -2.20 -9.80
CA VAL A 5 21.97 -1.73 -11.00
C VAL A 5 21.80 -0.21 -11.03
N ALA A 6 21.76 0.43 -9.85
CA ALA A 6 21.59 1.86 -9.78
C ALA A 6 22.86 2.57 -10.25
N GLY A 7 22.69 3.61 -11.07
CA GLY A 7 23.80 4.36 -11.62
C GLY A 7 23.34 5.60 -12.39
N ASP A 8 24.17 6.63 -12.28
CA ASP A 8 24.17 7.76 -13.20
C ASP A 8 24.70 7.27 -14.57
N ILE A 9 23.79 7.06 -15.51
CA ILE A 9 24.14 6.45 -16.80
C ILE A 9 24.37 7.49 -17.89
N ASN A 10 23.98 8.74 -17.67
CA ASN A 10 24.25 9.84 -18.60
C ASN A 10 25.54 10.62 -18.24
N GLY A 11 26.08 10.42 -17.03
CA GLY A 11 27.33 10.97 -16.54
C GLY A 11 27.26 12.44 -16.12
N ASP A 12 26.07 12.99 -15.86
CA ASP A 12 25.88 14.41 -15.52
C ASP A 12 25.98 14.70 -14.01
N GLY A 13 26.13 13.67 -13.18
CA GLY A 13 26.22 13.76 -11.72
C GLY A 13 24.88 14.04 -11.03
N MET A 14 23.78 14.10 -11.78
CA MET A 14 22.42 14.25 -11.31
C MET A 14 21.74 12.88 -11.33
N TYR A 15 20.80 12.67 -10.40
CA TYR A 15 19.97 11.46 -10.39
C TYR A 15 18.56 11.89 -10.80
N THR A 16 18.21 11.67 -12.05
CA THR A 16 16.96 12.10 -12.68
C THR A 16 16.22 10.92 -13.31
N VAL A 17 15.17 11.20 -14.08
CA VAL A 17 14.44 10.19 -14.86
C VAL A 17 15.31 9.51 -15.94
N GLU A 18 16.46 10.10 -16.28
CA GLU A 18 17.40 9.56 -17.27
C GLU A 18 18.37 8.54 -16.69
N ASP A 19 18.21 8.16 -15.43
CA ASP A 19 19.14 7.30 -14.70
C ASP A 19 18.55 5.93 -14.35
N GLN A 20 19.41 5.03 -13.89
CA GLN A 20 19.00 3.71 -13.44
C GLN A 20 18.88 3.63 -11.92
N TYR A 21 17.84 2.94 -11.44
CA TYR A 21 17.57 2.77 -10.02
C TYR A 21 17.29 1.32 -9.66
N GLY A 22 17.52 0.99 -8.40
CA GLY A 22 17.09 -0.30 -7.86
C GLY A 22 15.57 -0.42 -7.81
N MET A 23 14.89 0.61 -7.33
CA MET A 23 13.42 0.58 -7.24
C MET A 23 12.78 1.94 -7.44
N THR A 24 11.56 1.95 -7.97
CA THR A 24 10.64 3.10 -7.89
C THR A 24 9.64 2.96 -6.77
N TRP A 25 9.16 4.09 -6.27
CA TRP A 25 8.05 4.15 -5.34
C TRP A 25 7.18 5.38 -5.59
N ILE A 26 5.92 5.27 -5.15
CA ILE A 26 4.90 6.31 -5.20
C ILE A 26 4.44 6.68 -3.79
N VAL A 27 3.64 7.73 -3.66
CA VAL A 27 3.23 8.31 -2.37
C VAL A 27 2.64 7.31 -1.35
N ASP A 28 2.00 6.24 -1.81
CA ASP A 28 1.35 5.24 -0.95
C ASP A 28 2.27 4.09 -0.53
N VAL A 29 3.42 3.93 -1.20
CA VAL A 29 4.35 2.81 -0.95
C VAL A 29 4.90 2.79 0.48
N PRO A 30 5.26 3.92 1.12
CA PRO A 30 5.75 3.87 2.49
C PRO A 30 4.73 3.27 3.45
N GLU A 31 3.45 3.62 3.30
CA GLU A 31 2.34 3.03 4.08
C GLU A 31 2.27 1.52 3.83
N GLY A 32 2.35 1.09 2.57
CA GLY A 32 2.37 -0.32 2.19
C GLY A 32 3.56 -1.09 2.79
N LEU A 33 4.77 -0.51 2.79
CA LEU A 33 5.96 -1.12 3.38
C LEU A 33 5.88 -1.23 4.90
N ILE A 34 5.39 -0.19 5.59
CA ILE A 34 5.16 -0.23 7.03
C ILE A 34 4.18 -1.35 7.38
N ASN A 35 3.08 -1.45 6.62
CA ASN A 35 2.04 -2.43 6.85
C ASN A 35 2.45 -3.86 6.49
N ALA A 36 3.23 -4.04 5.42
CA ALA A 36 3.83 -5.31 5.03
C ALA A 36 4.84 -5.82 6.07
N ALA A 37 5.50 -4.92 6.79
CA ALA A 37 6.34 -5.20 7.95
C ALA A 37 5.55 -5.57 9.23
N GLY A 38 4.23 -5.74 9.14
CA GLY A 38 3.38 -6.17 10.25
C GLY A 38 2.91 -5.05 11.17
N ILE A 39 3.27 -3.80 10.89
CA ILE A 39 2.78 -2.66 11.66
C ILE A 39 1.33 -2.37 11.27
N ARG A 40 0.54 -1.96 12.26
CA ARG A 40 -0.82 -1.47 12.09
C ARG A 40 -0.93 -0.08 12.67
N TYR A 41 -1.70 0.77 12.04
CA TYR A 41 -1.91 2.13 12.54
C TYR A 41 -2.94 2.11 13.66
N GLY A 42 -3.96 1.26 13.53
CA GLY A 42 -4.91 0.96 14.57
C GLY A 42 -5.38 -0.47 14.51
N THR A 43 -5.80 -1.00 15.65
CA THR A 43 -6.34 -2.37 15.77
C THR A 43 -7.66 -2.35 16.53
N LEU A 44 -8.49 -3.36 16.31
CA LEU A 44 -9.68 -3.57 17.13
C LEU A 44 -9.32 -4.48 18.30
N ASP A 45 -9.75 -4.13 19.50
CA ASP A 45 -9.65 -5.02 20.65
C ASP A 45 -10.69 -6.15 20.58
N SER A 46 -10.67 -7.06 21.56
CA SER A 46 -11.62 -8.18 21.65
C SER A 46 -13.10 -7.79 21.76
N SER A 47 -13.39 -6.54 22.13
CA SER A 47 -14.74 -5.98 22.22
C SER A 47 -15.11 -5.16 20.97
N GLY A 48 -14.21 -5.06 20.00
CA GLY A 48 -14.41 -4.30 18.76
C GLY A 48 -14.09 -2.81 18.88
N HIS A 49 -13.46 -2.35 19.97
CA HIS A 49 -13.06 -0.95 20.10
C HIS A 49 -11.74 -0.68 19.41
N LEU A 50 -11.67 0.46 18.72
CA LEU A 50 -10.49 0.88 17.98
C LEU A 50 -9.40 1.41 18.93
N GLN A 51 -8.18 0.90 18.76
CA GLN A 51 -7.01 1.23 19.57
C GLN A 51 -5.89 1.82 18.69
N ILE A 52 -5.14 2.77 19.26
CA ILE A 52 -3.94 3.35 18.64
C ILE A 52 -2.79 2.36 18.72
N THR A 53 -2.12 2.08 17.60
CA THR A 53 -0.93 1.21 17.57
C THR A 53 0.25 1.77 16.76
N TYR A 54 0.08 2.92 16.11
CA TYR A 54 1.11 3.56 15.28
C TYR A 54 2.29 4.18 16.04
N ASP A 55 2.16 4.39 17.36
CA ASP A 55 3.13 5.14 18.18
C ASP A 55 3.96 4.26 19.11
N THR A 56 3.91 2.94 18.92
CA THR A 56 4.79 2.01 19.63
C THR A 56 6.24 2.17 19.18
N GLU A 57 7.21 1.78 20.03
CA GLU A 57 8.63 1.80 19.67
C GLU A 57 8.92 0.98 18.41
N GLN A 58 8.25 -0.17 18.25
CA GLN A 58 8.40 -1.02 17.07
C GLN A 58 7.85 -0.35 15.81
N ALA A 59 6.69 0.32 15.90
CA ALA A 59 6.11 1.06 14.79
C ALA A 59 7.04 2.21 14.36
N ILE A 60 7.50 3.03 15.30
CA ILE A 60 8.41 4.16 15.03
C ILE A 60 9.74 3.67 14.45
N SER A 61 10.32 2.60 15.02
CA SER A 61 11.55 2.00 14.49
C SER A 61 11.37 1.46 13.07
N THR A 62 10.24 0.83 12.77
CA THR A 62 9.93 0.33 11.43
C THR A 62 9.73 1.47 10.43
N MET A 63 9.03 2.53 10.83
CA MET A 63 8.87 3.73 10.01
C MET A 63 10.23 4.37 9.68
N GLN A 64 11.14 4.44 10.67
CA GLN A 64 12.51 4.91 10.45
C GLN A 64 13.29 4.00 9.51
N ARG A 65 13.17 2.68 9.63
CA ARG A 65 13.82 1.74 8.69
C ARG A 65 13.34 1.91 7.26
N VAL A 66 12.04 2.10 7.06
CA VAL A 66 11.46 2.41 5.74
C VAL A 66 11.98 3.76 5.23
N TYR A 67 12.12 4.74 6.10
CA TYR A 67 12.66 6.06 5.76
C TYR A 67 14.11 5.98 5.29
N ASP A 68 14.97 5.32 6.06
CA ASP A 68 16.38 5.15 5.74
C ASP A 68 16.57 4.38 4.42
N PHE A 69 15.63 3.46 4.13
CA PHE A 69 15.56 2.77 2.86
C PHE A 69 15.19 3.73 1.72
N ILE A 70 14.01 4.34 1.72
CA ILE A 70 13.51 5.11 0.56
C ILE A 70 14.18 6.47 0.35
N SER A 71 14.82 7.03 1.38
CA SER A 71 15.51 8.33 1.32
C SER A 71 16.86 8.26 0.59
N ASN A 72 17.36 7.06 0.27
CA ASN A 72 18.52 6.92 -0.60
C ASN A 72 18.14 7.20 -2.07
N THR A 73 18.14 8.48 -2.43
CA THR A 73 17.69 8.99 -3.74
C THR A 73 18.57 8.58 -4.92
N GLN A 74 19.76 8.03 -4.67
CA GLN A 74 20.64 7.44 -5.68
C GLN A 74 20.25 6.00 -6.01
N LEU A 75 19.62 5.28 -5.07
CA LEU A 75 19.19 3.89 -5.28
C LEU A 75 17.70 3.78 -5.58
N TYR A 76 16.90 4.73 -5.11
CA TYR A 76 15.44 4.68 -5.17
C TYR A 76 14.86 5.97 -5.71
N PHE A 77 13.91 5.85 -6.64
CA PHE A 77 13.30 6.98 -7.32
C PHE A 77 11.84 7.14 -6.91
N ASN A 78 11.51 8.29 -6.30
CA ASN A 78 10.12 8.65 -6.08
C ASN A 78 9.55 9.29 -7.35
N VAL A 79 8.64 8.57 -8.01
CA VAL A 79 8.04 9.02 -9.27
C VAL A 79 7.20 10.27 -9.06
N HIS A 80 6.34 10.29 -8.03
CA HIS A 80 5.42 11.40 -7.77
C HIS A 80 6.11 12.71 -7.37
N MET A 81 7.31 12.65 -6.79
CA MET A 81 8.09 13.83 -6.37
C MET A 81 9.04 14.32 -7.45
N ARG A 82 9.65 13.40 -8.19
CA ARG A 82 10.84 13.69 -9.02
C ARG A 82 10.58 13.54 -10.51
N SER A 83 9.43 13.00 -10.92
CA SER A 83 8.98 13.04 -12.31
C SER A 83 7.97 14.15 -12.51
N ALA A 84 8.30 15.10 -13.40
CA ALA A 84 7.37 16.14 -13.84
C ALA A 84 6.67 15.79 -15.16
N GLN A 85 6.97 14.62 -15.75
CA GLN A 85 6.55 14.25 -17.09
C GLN A 85 5.40 13.23 -17.03
N PRO A 86 4.25 13.48 -17.71
CA PRO A 86 3.07 12.61 -17.63
C PRO A 86 3.31 11.14 -18.05
N PHE A 87 4.29 10.88 -18.91
CA PHE A 87 4.60 9.55 -19.44
C PHE A 87 5.79 8.87 -18.75
N ILE A 88 6.41 9.54 -17.77
CA ILE A 88 7.44 8.95 -16.92
C ILE A 88 6.84 8.74 -15.54
N ASP A 89 5.83 7.87 -15.52
CA ASP A 89 5.24 7.35 -14.30
C ASP A 89 5.94 6.03 -13.89
N GLU A 90 5.44 5.38 -12.84
CA GLU A 90 5.94 4.09 -12.34
C GLU A 90 5.89 2.98 -13.39
N VAL A 91 4.96 3.09 -14.36
CA VAL A 91 4.84 2.16 -15.47
C VAL A 91 5.92 2.45 -16.51
N GLY A 92 6.04 3.69 -16.94
CA GLY A 92 7.02 4.14 -17.94
C GLY A 92 8.46 3.90 -17.49
N MET A 93 8.79 4.16 -16.22
CA MET A 93 10.13 3.89 -15.69
C MET A 93 10.50 2.41 -15.67
N PHE A 94 9.56 1.54 -15.31
CA PHE A 94 9.78 0.09 -15.32
C PHE A 94 9.82 -0.48 -16.73
N ALA A 95 8.87 -0.09 -17.57
CA ALA A 95 8.76 -0.55 -18.95
C ALA A 95 9.93 -0.14 -19.84
N SER A 96 10.64 0.94 -19.49
CA SER A 96 11.83 1.41 -20.20
C SER A 96 13.15 0.82 -19.67
N GLY A 97 13.11 -0.14 -18.75
CA GLY A 97 14.30 -0.79 -18.21
C GLY A 97 15.17 0.13 -17.33
N ARG A 98 14.61 1.25 -16.85
CA ARG A 98 15.33 2.18 -15.97
C ARG A 98 15.37 1.69 -14.52
N VAL A 99 14.46 0.80 -14.12
CA VAL A 99 14.33 0.39 -12.71
C VAL A 99 14.17 -1.13 -12.59
N LEU A 100 14.90 -1.72 -11.64
CA LEU A 100 14.88 -3.17 -11.45
C LEU A 100 13.56 -3.67 -10.82
N CYS A 101 12.98 -2.92 -9.89
CA CYS A 101 11.66 -3.23 -9.33
C CYS A 101 10.77 -1.99 -9.28
N SER A 102 9.52 -2.10 -9.74
CA SER A 102 8.49 -1.10 -9.48
C SER A 102 7.65 -1.50 -8.28
N ILE A 103 7.65 -0.69 -7.21
CA ILE A 103 6.79 -0.95 -6.04
C ILE A 103 5.46 -0.24 -6.27
N ALA A 104 4.44 -0.99 -6.64
CA ALA A 104 3.10 -0.48 -6.91
C ALA A 104 2.03 -1.55 -6.68
N GLY A 105 0.75 -1.16 -6.79
CA GLY A 105 -0.36 -2.11 -6.68
C GLY A 105 -0.41 -3.09 -7.87
N VAL A 106 -0.90 -4.31 -7.62
CA VAL A 106 -1.01 -5.35 -8.66
C VAL A 106 -1.90 -4.92 -9.85
N TYR A 107 -2.76 -3.91 -9.65
CA TYR A 107 -3.60 -3.35 -10.71
C TYR A 107 -2.80 -2.64 -11.83
N TYR A 108 -1.51 -2.35 -11.64
CA TYR A 108 -0.62 -1.89 -12.71
C TYR A 108 -0.15 -3.03 -13.62
N ALA A 109 -0.16 -4.28 -13.14
CA ALA A 109 0.39 -5.41 -13.87
C ALA A 109 -0.15 -5.55 -15.32
N PRO A 110 -1.46 -5.32 -15.59
CA PRO A 110 -1.97 -5.32 -16.96
C PRO A 110 -1.29 -4.33 -17.93
N GLN A 111 -0.74 -3.22 -17.41
CA GLN A 111 -0.06 -2.20 -18.21
C GLN A 111 1.34 -2.66 -18.66
N PHE A 112 1.91 -3.67 -18.00
CA PHE A 112 3.20 -4.27 -18.36
C PHE A 112 3.09 -5.40 -19.38
N ARG A 113 1.86 -5.73 -19.84
CA ARG A 113 1.64 -6.86 -20.75
C ARG A 113 2.45 -6.76 -22.03
N GLU A 114 2.54 -5.56 -22.59
CA GLU A 114 3.22 -5.28 -23.86
C GLU A 114 4.74 -5.00 -23.70
N MET A 115 5.29 -5.11 -22.48
CA MET A 115 6.73 -4.96 -22.28
C MET A 115 7.50 -6.07 -23.01
N GLU A 116 8.58 -5.70 -23.70
CA GLU A 116 9.48 -6.67 -24.32
C GLU A 116 10.24 -7.49 -23.27
N ASP A 117 10.73 -6.82 -22.22
CA ASP A 117 11.43 -7.46 -21.12
C ASP A 117 10.51 -8.36 -20.28
N ASN A 118 11.06 -9.48 -19.80
CA ASN A 118 10.37 -10.33 -18.84
C ASN A 118 10.33 -9.67 -17.47
N PHE A 119 9.18 -9.77 -16.80
CA PHE A 119 9.00 -9.33 -15.43
C PHE A 119 8.31 -10.42 -14.61
N GLY A 120 8.47 -10.35 -13.29
CA GLY A 120 7.75 -11.17 -12.34
C GLY A 120 7.04 -10.31 -11.30
N ILE A 121 6.15 -10.94 -10.54
CA ILE A 121 5.43 -10.31 -9.43
C ILE A 121 5.92 -10.95 -8.14
N ILE A 122 6.24 -10.15 -7.13
CA ILE A 122 6.63 -10.61 -5.79
C ILE A 122 5.90 -9.80 -4.72
N PRO A 123 5.61 -10.38 -3.53
CA PRO A 123 5.04 -9.64 -2.42
C PRO A 123 6.04 -8.61 -1.86
N LEU A 124 5.49 -7.63 -1.14
CA LEU A 124 6.32 -6.73 -0.34
C LEU A 124 7.14 -7.53 0.68
N PRO A 125 8.37 -7.10 1.01
CA PRO A 125 9.25 -7.86 1.88
C PRO A 125 8.71 -7.90 3.31
N LYS A 126 8.98 -9.01 3.99
CA LYS A 126 8.84 -9.11 5.45
C LYS A 126 9.82 -8.16 6.15
N LEU A 127 9.50 -7.77 7.38
CA LEU A 127 10.41 -6.97 8.21
C LEU A 127 11.74 -7.67 8.47
N ASP A 128 11.66 -8.97 8.75
CA ASP A 128 12.76 -9.90 9.00
C ASP A 128 12.25 -11.36 8.92
N SER A 129 13.14 -12.32 9.23
CA SER A 129 12.83 -13.76 9.16
C SER A 129 11.90 -14.28 10.25
N SER A 130 11.62 -13.48 11.30
CA SER A 130 10.70 -13.87 12.38
C SER A 130 9.24 -13.57 12.06
N GLN A 131 8.97 -12.74 11.04
CA GLN A 131 7.62 -12.49 10.57
C GLN A 131 7.06 -13.72 9.84
N ASP A 132 5.91 -14.21 10.29
CA ASP A 132 5.33 -15.46 9.79
C ASP A 132 4.90 -15.38 8.32
N ASN A 133 4.19 -14.31 7.95
CA ASN A 133 3.52 -14.19 6.65
C ASN A 133 4.02 -12.99 5.83
N TYR A 134 3.80 -13.02 4.51
CA TYR A 134 3.98 -11.87 3.63
C TYR A 134 2.70 -11.04 3.64
N TYR A 135 2.59 -10.10 4.58
CA TYR A 135 1.39 -9.29 4.70
C TYR A 135 1.20 -8.38 3.48
N SER A 136 -0.01 -8.41 2.92
CA SER A 136 -0.36 -7.68 1.70
C SER A 136 -1.41 -6.61 2.01
N PRO A 137 -1.00 -5.39 2.35
CA PRO A 137 -1.96 -4.35 2.71
C PRO A 137 -2.70 -3.81 1.49
N LEU A 138 -3.95 -3.46 1.70
CA LEU A 138 -4.67 -2.59 0.76
C LEU A 138 -4.22 -1.14 0.93
N PHE A 139 -3.89 -0.49 -0.18
CA PHE A 139 -3.37 0.88 -0.17
C PHE A 139 -4.51 1.85 0.11
N SER A 140 -4.20 2.88 0.90
CA SER A 140 -5.19 3.78 1.52
C SER A 140 -6.05 4.59 0.53
N ASN A 141 -5.54 4.85 -0.68
CA ASN A 141 -6.26 5.61 -1.70
C ASN A 141 -7.29 4.77 -2.48
N ILE A 142 -7.28 3.44 -2.33
CA ILE A 142 -8.14 2.51 -3.07
C ILE A 142 -8.82 1.53 -2.10
N ILE A 143 -9.41 2.05 -1.02
CA ILE A 143 -10.26 1.25 -0.14
C ILE A 143 -11.72 1.49 -0.53
N PRO A 144 -12.37 0.61 -1.31
CA PRO A 144 -13.80 0.70 -1.55
C PRO A 144 -14.53 0.31 -0.26
N ILE A 145 -15.05 1.31 0.46
CA ILE A 145 -15.96 1.09 1.60
C ILE A 145 -17.38 1.38 1.12
N LEU A 146 -18.27 0.41 1.30
CA LEU A 146 -19.71 0.59 1.12
C LEU A 146 -20.34 0.89 2.48
N ILE A 147 -21.14 1.96 2.53
CA ILE A 147 -21.80 2.42 3.76
C ILE A 147 -23.31 2.46 3.51
N VAL A 148 -24.08 1.81 4.37
CA VAL A 148 -25.54 1.91 4.38
C VAL A 148 -25.94 2.99 5.40
N PRO A 149 -26.59 4.08 4.98
CA PRO A 149 -27.04 5.12 5.90
C PRO A 149 -28.07 4.57 6.90
N LYS A 150 -27.98 5.00 8.17
CA LYS A 150 -28.98 4.67 9.20
C LYS A 150 -30.40 5.08 8.81
N THR A 151 -30.54 6.12 7.99
CA THR A 151 -31.84 6.63 7.52
C THR A 151 -32.50 5.76 6.45
N ASN A 152 -31.84 4.68 5.99
CA ASN A 152 -32.43 3.74 5.06
C ASN A 152 -33.66 3.05 5.69
N SER A 153 -34.79 3.01 4.99
CA SER A 153 -35.99 2.28 5.43
C SER A 153 -36.06 0.86 4.86
N GLU A 154 -35.36 0.58 3.76
CA GLU A 154 -35.45 -0.66 2.98
C GLU A 154 -34.25 -1.58 3.29
N PHE A 155 -34.07 -1.97 4.55
CA PHE A 155 -32.88 -2.72 4.97
C PHE A 155 -32.82 -4.15 4.39
N GLU A 156 -33.97 -4.80 4.20
CA GLU A 156 -34.04 -6.15 3.67
C GLU A 156 -33.63 -6.17 2.19
N GLU A 157 -34.19 -5.27 1.39
CA GLU A 157 -33.86 -5.09 -0.03
C GLU A 157 -32.40 -4.67 -0.19
N THR A 158 -31.92 -3.74 0.64
CA THR A 158 -30.52 -3.30 0.62
C THR A 158 -29.58 -4.46 0.93
N GLY A 159 -29.89 -5.24 1.98
CA GLY A 159 -29.13 -6.43 2.35
C GLY A 159 -29.12 -7.49 1.25
N ALA A 160 -30.27 -7.72 0.60
CA ALA A 160 -30.39 -8.65 -0.53
C ALA A 160 -29.53 -8.21 -1.73
N VAL A 161 -29.56 -6.92 -2.07
CA VAL A 161 -28.72 -6.36 -3.15
C VAL A 161 -27.24 -6.50 -2.82
N LEU A 162 -26.80 -6.10 -1.62
CA LEU A 162 -25.40 -6.21 -1.21
C LEU A 162 -24.91 -7.66 -1.20
N THR A 163 -25.75 -8.59 -0.72
CA THR A 163 -25.45 -10.03 -0.73
C THR A 163 -25.30 -10.54 -2.17
N MET A 164 -26.20 -10.14 -3.07
CA MET A 164 -26.12 -10.53 -4.48
C MET A 164 -24.89 -9.93 -5.16
N MET A 165 -24.56 -8.66 -4.88
CA MET A 165 -23.33 -8.02 -5.39
C MET A 165 -22.08 -8.76 -4.92
N ALA A 166 -22.00 -9.15 -3.64
CA ALA A 166 -20.87 -9.91 -3.10
C ALA A 166 -20.78 -11.30 -3.75
N TYR A 167 -21.92 -11.99 -3.92
CA TYR A 167 -21.98 -13.29 -4.58
C TYR A 167 -21.53 -13.21 -6.05
N LEU A 168 -22.05 -12.26 -6.82
CA LEU A 168 -21.65 -12.04 -8.22
C LEU A 168 -20.17 -11.61 -8.31
N GLY A 169 -19.72 -10.78 -7.37
CA GLY A 169 -18.32 -10.40 -7.26
C GLY A 169 -17.41 -11.61 -7.08
N ARG A 170 -17.78 -12.54 -6.20
CA ARG A 170 -16.99 -13.77 -5.96
C ARG A 170 -17.11 -14.80 -7.10
N ARG A 171 -18.31 -14.96 -7.67
CA ARG A 171 -18.58 -15.98 -8.70
C ARG A 171 -18.06 -15.57 -10.07
N ASP A 172 -18.27 -14.31 -10.46
CA ASP A 172 -18.03 -13.86 -11.84
C ASP A 172 -16.82 -12.93 -11.93
N MET A 173 -16.75 -11.91 -11.06
CA MET A 173 -15.69 -10.89 -11.15
C MET A 173 -14.33 -11.43 -10.68
N TYR A 174 -14.28 -12.18 -9.58
CA TYR A 174 -13.03 -12.67 -9.02
C TYR A 174 -12.31 -13.65 -9.97
N PRO A 175 -12.94 -14.68 -10.56
CA PRO A 175 -12.27 -15.53 -11.56
C PRO A 175 -11.88 -14.77 -12.83
N ALA A 176 -12.68 -13.79 -13.26
CA ALA A 176 -12.33 -12.96 -14.40
C ALA A 176 -11.08 -12.10 -14.15
N LEU A 177 -10.94 -11.55 -12.95
CA LEU A 177 -9.78 -10.76 -12.53
C LEU A 177 -8.57 -11.64 -12.26
N TYR A 178 -8.73 -12.66 -11.42
CA TYR A 178 -7.62 -13.44 -10.89
C TYR A 178 -7.15 -14.51 -11.88
N ASP A 179 -8.00 -15.48 -12.20
CA ASP A 179 -7.65 -16.63 -13.05
C ASP A 179 -7.41 -16.18 -14.51
N ASN A 180 -8.35 -15.41 -15.07
CA ASN A 180 -8.35 -15.12 -16.51
C ASN A 180 -7.43 -13.96 -16.90
N LEU A 181 -7.36 -12.91 -16.07
CA LEU A 181 -6.53 -11.73 -16.37
C LEU A 181 -5.15 -11.89 -15.73
N LEU A 182 -5.05 -11.88 -14.40
CA LEU A 182 -3.75 -11.84 -13.74
C LEU A 182 -2.91 -13.10 -14.03
N GLN A 183 -3.40 -14.29 -13.67
CA GLN A 183 -2.67 -15.55 -13.91
C GLN A 183 -2.66 -15.96 -15.40
N GLY A 184 -3.79 -15.79 -16.09
CA GLY A 184 -3.96 -16.28 -17.46
C GLY A 184 -3.35 -15.40 -18.56
N LYS A 185 -3.17 -14.09 -18.33
CA LYS A 185 -2.74 -13.15 -19.38
C LYS A 185 -1.58 -12.24 -19.00
N ILE A 186 -1.35 -11.97 -17.71
CA ILE A 186 -0.39 -10.96 -17.27
C ILE A 186 0.90 -11.60 -16.76
N THR A 187 0.82 -12.54 -15.83
CA THR A 187 1.99 -13.30 -15.38
C THR A 187 2.57 -14.13 -16.51
N ARG A 188 3.90 -14.21 -16.54
CA ARG A 188 4.65 -14.90 -17.60
C ARG A 188 5.28 -16.21 -17.14
N ASP A 189 5.15 -16.54 -15.86
CA ASP A 189 5.79 -17.69 -15.23
C ASP A 189 5.01 -18.20 -13.99
N GLU A 190 5.26 -19.47 -13.64
CA GLU A 190 4.59 -20.15 -12.53
C GLU A 190 4.96 -19.57 -11.15
N ASN A 191 6.16 -19.00 -10.98
CA ASN A 191 6.54 -18.41 -9.70
C ASN A 191 5.74 -17.14 -9.44
N SER A 192 5.53 -16.30 -10.47
CA SER A 192 4.66 -15.12 -10.37
C SER A 192 3.21 -15.49 -10.02
N ASN A 193 2.70 -16.62 -10.52
CA ASN A 193 1.38 -17.14 -10.11
C ASN A 193 1.34 -17.48 -8.63
N ALA A 194 2.34 -18.22 -8.13
CA ALA A 194 2.44 -18.54 -6.71
C ALA A 194 2.61 -17.28 -5.83
N MET A 195 3.28 -16.25 -6.33
CA MET A 195 3.39 -14.96 -5.61
C MET A 195 2.06 -14.20 -5.59
N LEU A 196 1.24 -14.30 -6.65
CA LEU A 196 -0.12 -13.79 -6.63
C LEU A 196 -0.97 -14.54 -5.62
N ASP A 197 -0.84 -15.86 -5.49
CA ASP A 197 -1.56 -16.63 -4.46
C ASP A 197 -1.24 -16.08 -3.07
N LEU A 198 0.06 -15.92 -2.76
CA LEU A 198 0.52 -15.34 -1.49
C LEU A 198 -0.03 -13.93 -1.24
N LEU A 199 -0.08 -13.07 -2.26
CA LEU A 199 -0.59 -11.70 -2.14
C LEU A 199 -2.09 -11.70 -1.73
N PHE A 200 -2.90 -12.50 -2.42
CA PHE A 200 -4.34 -12.52 -2.19
C PHE A 200 -4.74 -13.27 -0.91
N GLU A 201 -4.02 -14.33 -0.54
CA GLU A 201 -4.24 -15.06 0.71
C GLU A 201 -3.92 -14.22 1.95
N ASN A 202 -2.95 -13.31 1.85
CA ASN A 202 -2.47 -12.50 2.97
C ASN A 202 -2.94 -11.04 2.89
N THR A 203 -4.03 -10.78 2.14
CA THR A 203 -4.64 -9.47 2.05
C THR A 203 -5.28 -9.06 3.38
N PHE A 204 -5.05 -7.83 3.82
CA PHE A 204 -5.67 -7.33 5.05
C PHE A 204 -6.00 -5.83 4.98
N TYR A 205 -6.90 -5.43 5.88
CA TYR A 205 -7.28 -4.04 6.11
C TYR A 205 -6.71 -3.54 7.44
N ASP A 206 -6.20 -2.33 7.44
CA ASP A 206 -5.76 -1.64 8.66
C ASP A 206 -6.83 -0.61 9.07
N PRO A 207 -7.55 -0.85 10.18
CA PRO A 207 -8.54 0.09 10.70
C PRO A 207 -7.98 1.50 10.92
N GLY A 208 -6.72 1.62 11.34
CA GLY A 208 -6.09 2.93 11.52
C GLY A 208 -5.85 3.67 10.22
N ILE A 209 -5.54 2.98 9.12
CA ILE A 209 -5.47 3.63 7.79
C ILE A 209 -6.84 4.17 7.37
N ILE A 210 -7.91 3.46 7.72
CA ILE A 210 -9.29 3.83 7.39
C ILE A 210 -9.77 5.02 8.24
N PHE A 211 -9.58 4.96 9.56
CA PHE A 211 -10.17 5.92 10.50
C PHE A 211 -9.22 7.05 10.92
N PHE A 212 -7.90 6.84 10.92
CA PHE A 212 -6.91 7.83 11.38
C PHE A 212 -6.28 8.62 10.23
N ASN A 213 -7.12 9.29 9.42
CA ASN A 213 -6.67 10.05 8.25
C ASN A 213 -5.55 11.05 8.55
N LEU A 214 -5.64 11.79 9.66
CA LEU A 214 -4.60 12.75 10.05
C LEU A 214 -3.24 12.07 10.27
N VAL A 215 -3.23 10.87 10.87
CA VAL A 215 -2.01 10.09 11.13
C VAL A 215 -1.42 9.62 9.82
N LYS A 216 -2.24 9.02 8.95
CA LYS A 216 -1.86 8.59 7.61
C LYS A 216 -1.23 9.72 6.81
N ASP A 217 -1.92 10.85 6.69
CA ASP A 217 -1.44 12.00 5.93
C ASP A 217 -0.16 12.59 6.54
N SER A 218 -0.05 12.58 7.87
CA SER A 218 1.15 13.04 8.57
C SER A 218 2.36 12.14 8.30
N ILE A 219 2.19 10.82 8.34
CA ILE A 219 3.25 9.84 8.01
C ILE A 219 3.66 9.99 6.54
N ARG A 220 2.70 10.07 5.63
CA ARG A 220 2.93 10.32 4.21
C ARG A 220 3.75 11.60 4.00
N ASN A 221 3.39 12.68 4.68
CA ASN A 221 4.12 13.96 4.61
C ASN A 221 5.56 13.87 5.12
N ILE A 222 5.86 13.03 6.13
CA ILE A 222 7.23 12.82 6.60
C ILE A 222 8.08 12.21 5.47
N TYR A 223 7.56 11.20 4.78
CA TYR A 223 8.26 10.55 3.68
C TYR A 223 8.41 11.45 2.46
N MET A 224 7.34 12.16 2.08
CA MET A 224 7.33 13.02 0.91
C MET A 224 8.20 14.28 1.08
N ASN A 225 8.48 14.70 2.31
CA ASN A 225 9.37 15.84 2.58
C ASN A 225 10.75 15.42 3.10
N PHE A 226 11.00 14.11 3.22
CA PHE A 226 12.18 13.55 3.88
C PHE A 226 12.51 14.25 5.21
N SER A 227 11.51 14.43 6.09
CA SER A 227 11.73 15.15 7.36
C SER A 227 12.30 14.25 8.46
N GLY A 228 11.97 12.95 8.46
CA GLY A 228 12.34 12.00 9.52
C GLY A 228 11.70 12.30 10.88
N GLU A 229 10.78 13.26 10.97
CA GLU A 229 10.22 13.76 12.23
C GLU A 229 9.05 12.91 12.75
N PHE A 230 9.23 11.59 12.90
CA PHE A 230 8.16 10.67 13.30
C PHE A 230 7.59 10.97 14.68
N VAL A 231 8.43 11.01 15.72
CA VAL A 231 7.96 11.14 17.12
C VAL A 231 7.19 12.45 17.33
N SER A 232 7.75 13.58 16.92
CA SER A 232 7.16 14.90 17.13
C SER A 232 5.86 15.06 16.35
N THR A 233 5.79 14.51 15.14
CA THR A 233 4.60 14.56 14.29
C THR A 233 3.49 13.67 14.85
N LEU A 234 3.78 12.41 15.17
CA LEU A 234 2.78 11.47 15.71
C LEU A 234 2.22 11.94 17.05
N THR A 235 3.07 12.49 17.94
CA THR A 235 2.63 13.11 19.19
C THR A 235 1.57 14.20 18.97
N LYS A 236 1.72 15.03 17.93
CA LYS A 236 0.74 16.09 17.62
C LYS A 236 -0.61 15.52 17.15
N THR A 237 -0.63 14.31 16.59
CA THR A 237 -1.87 13.68 16.10
C THR A 237 -2.67 12.98 17.19
N GLN A 238 -2.04 12.53 18.29
CA GLN A 238 -2.66 11.69 19.32
C GLN A 238 -4.00 12.22 19.85
N LYS A 239 -4.09 13.51 20.18
CA LYS A 239 -5.33 14.10 20.70
C LYS A 239 -6.47 14.03 19.69
N ALA A 240 -6.18 14.29 18.41
CA ALA A 240 -7.18 14.24 17.36
C ALA A 240 -7.61 12.79 17.09
N THR A 241 -6.66 11.85 17.07
CA THR A 241 -6.93 10.41 16.93
C THR A 241 -7.81 9.90 18.08
N GLN A 242 -7.51 10.27 19.32
CA GLN A 242 -8.32 9.86 20.47
C GLN A 242 -9.75 10.40 20.37
N LYS A 243 -9.94 11.61 19.86
CA LYS A 243 -11.26 12.16 19.61
C LYS A 243 -12.02 11.32 18.58
N VAL A 244 -11.38 10.91 17.49
CA VAL A 244 -12.00 10.03 16.48
C VAL A 244 -12.48 8.72 17.11
N ILE A 245 -11.68 8.11 17.98
CA ILE A 245 -12.07 6.88 18.70
C ILE A 245 -13.31 7.15 19.56
N SER A 246 -13.30 8.20 20.39
CA SER A 246 -14.43 8.51 21.26
C SER A 246 -15.71 8.86 20.50
N ASP A 247 -15.61 9.59 19.38
CA ASP A 247 -16.76 9.89 18.52
C ASP A 247 -17.36 8.60 17.93
N LEU A 248 -16.52 7.65 17.52
CA LEU A 248 -16.99 6.34 17.01
C LEU A 248 -17.66 5.52 18.10
N GLU A 249 -17.11 5.50 19.31
CA GLU A 249 -17.69 4.80 20.47
C GLU A 249 -19.06 5.38 20.86
N GLU A 250 -19.19 6.71 20.87
CA GLU A 250 -20.47 7.39 21.15
C GLU A 250 -21.54 7.00 20.13
N ILE A 251 -21.19 7.03 18.84
CA ILE A 251 -22.08 6.60 17.75
C ILE A 251 -22.47 5.12 17.93
N MET A 252 -21.55 4.24 18.31
CA MET A 252 -21.87 2.82 18.52
C MET A 252 -22.81 2.61 19.71
N MET A 253 -22.65 3.37 20.80
CA MET A 253 -23.53 3.28 21.97
C MET A 253 -24.95 3.82 21.71
N GLU A 254 -25.10 4.88 20.91
CA GLU A 254 -26.42 5.41 20.54
C GLU A 254 -27.24 4.47 19.62
N ASN A 255 -26.59 3.44 19.07
CA ASN A 255 -27.16 2.54 18.06
C ASN A 255 -27.34 1.09 18.53
N ASN A 256 -26.96 0.76 19.77
CA ASN A 256 -27.25 -0.51 20.45
C ASN A 256 -28.49 -0.39 21.34
#